data_AF-A0AA43QA38-F1
#
_entry.id   AF-A0AA43QA38-F1
#
_cell.length_a   1.000
_cell.length_b   1.000
_cell.length_c   1.000
_cell.angle_alpha   90.00
_cell.angle_beta   90.00
_cell.angle_gamma   90.00
#
_symmetry.space_group_name_H-M   'P 1'
#
loop_
_entity.id
_entity.type
_entity.pdbx_description
1 polymer ?
#
loop_
_entity_poly.entity_id
_entity_poly.type
_entity_poly.pdbx_seq_one_letter_code
_entity_poly.pdbx_strand_id
1 'polypeptide(L)'
;MIENFYPNPIVVQRLQAGPLSAHIDTFAQQLFDEGYALWTVKYSVRLLADLTTWMQQQELTITDLSELPVHTFFQHRYQIRRPHRDDQAILKMLLTYLRTADIIAAPVKVVGDPAYTSMVREFSQ
;
A
#
# COMPACT_ATOMS: atom_id res chain seq x y z
N MET A 1 21.81 3.25 6.50
CA MET A 1 21.85 4.70 6.18
C MET A 1 20.66 5.01 5.29
N ILE A 2 19.59 5.55 5.87
CA ILE A 2 18.25 5.63 5.27
C ILE A 2 17.93 7.06 4.80
N GLU A 3 18.78 8.04 5.16
CA GLU A 3 18.56 9.47 4.90
C GLU A 3 18.39 9.84 3.42
N ASN A 4 18.86 8.99 2.48
CA ASN A 4 18.77 9.26 1.04
C ASN A 4 17.42 8.90 0.39
N PHE A 5 16.52 8.18 1.07
CA PHE A 5 15.20 7.82 0.51
C PHE A 5 14.12 8.87 0.77
N TYR A 6 14.36 9.77 1.72
CA TYR A 6 13.38 10.76 2.14
C TYR A 6 13.45 12.03 1.30
N PRO A 7 12.38 12.38 0.56
CA PRO A 7 12.43 13.49 -0.38
C PRO A 7 12.16 14.86 0.26
N ASN A 8 11.57 14.93 1.46
CA ASN A 8 11.26 16.18 2.18
C ASN A 8 10.91 15.89 3.67
N PRO A 9 11.26 16.77 4.64
CA PRO A 9 10.88 16.68 6.06
C PRO A 9 9.39 16.43 6.34
N ILE A 10 8.47 17.02 5.58
CA ILE A 10 7.01 16.82 5.77
C ILE A 10 6.62 15.36 5.52
N VAL A 11 7.24 14.72 4.53
CA VAL A 11 7.02 13.31 4.22
C VAL A 11 7.51 12.44 5.36
N VAL A 12 8.68 12.77 5.91
CA VAL A 12 9.27 12.07 7.06
C VAL A 12 8.36 12.14 8.29
N GLN A 13 7.82 13.33 8.61
CA GLN A 13 6.94 13.51 9.75
C GLN A 13 5.67 12.64 9.66
N ARG A 14 5.03 12.62 8.49
CA ARG A 14 3.81 11.81 8.26
C ARG A 14 4.09 10.31 8.41
N LEU A 15 5.25 9.89 7.95
CA LEU A 15 5.70 8.50 8.01
C LEU A 15 6.01 8.09 9.46
N GLN A 16 6.67 8.95 10.23
CA GLN A 16 7.02 8.68 11.64
C GLN A 16 5.81 8.67 12.57
N ALA A 17 4.77 9.45 12.27
CA ALA A 17 3.62 9.63 13.16
C ALA A 17 2.52 8.56 13.00
N GLY A 18 2.63 7.65 12.03
CA GLY A 18 1.52 6.76 11.68
C GLY A 18 1.82 5.27 11.73
N PRO A 19 0.81 4.44 11.41
CA PRO A 19 0.83 2.99 11.65
C PRO A 19 1.92 2.22 10.90
N LEU A 20 2.52 2.80 9.85
CA LEU A 20 3.58 2.18 9.07
C LEU A 20 5.00 2.56 9.54
N SER A 21 5.15 3.44 10.54
CA SER A 21 6.42 4.07 10.95
C SER A 21 7.58 3.10 11.12
N ALA A 22 7.37 1.97 11.80
CA ALA A 22 8.40 0.97 12.08
C ALA A 22 8.86 0.16 10.86
N HIS A 23 8.16 0.26 9.73
CA HIS A 23 8.34 -0.63 8.58
C HIS A 23 8.81 0.07 7.31
N ILE A 24 8.70 1.39 7.25
CA ILE A 24 9.01 2.17 6.04
C ILE A 24 10.48 2.06 5.66
N ASP A 25 11.37 2.14 6.65
CA ASP A 25 12.82 2.08 6.43
C ASP A 25 13.24 0.73 5.88
N THR A 26 12.77 -0.35 6.52
CA THR A 26 13.04 -1.73 6.09
C THR A 26 12.48 -2.00 4.70
N PHE A 27 11.25 -1.55 4.42
CA PHE A 27 10.64 -1.70 3.10
C PHE A 27 11.41 -0.92 2.03
N ALA A 28 11.80 0.33 2.29
CA ALA A 28 12.56 1.14 1.35
C ALA A 28 13.95 0.53 1.07
N GLN A 29 14.61 0.00 2.10
CA GLN A 29 15.87 -0.71 1.94
C GLN A 29 15.70 -1.99 1.13
N GLN A 30 14.65 -2.77 1.39
CA GLN A 30 14.37 -3.99 0.61
C GLN A 30 14.17 -3.66 -0.88
N LEU A 31 13.39 -2.63 -1.23
CA LEU A 31 13.24 -2.21 -2.62
C LEU A 31 14.59 -1.82 -3.25
N PHE A 32 15.44 -1.12 -2.51
CA PHE A 32 16.76 -0.76 -3.00
C PHE A 32 17.65 -1.99 -3.25
N ASP A 33 17.65 -2.93 -2.31
CA ASP A 33 18.45 -4.17 -2.39
C ASP A 33 17.95 -5.11 -3.49
N GLU A 34 16.65 -5.10 -3.79
CA GLU A 34 16.05 -5.81 -4.93
C GLU A 34 16.36 -5.16 -6.30
N GLY A 35 17.11 -4.06 -6.30
CA GLY A 35 17.60 -3.41 -7.52
C GLY A 35 16.64 -2.38 -8.13
N TYR A 36 15.60 -1.96 -7.40
CA TYR A 36 14.74 -0.88 -7.86
C TYR A 36 15.50 0.44 -7.93
N ALA A 37 15.23 1.22 -8.97
CA ALA A 37 15.85 2.53 -9.14
C ALA A 37 15.55 3.43 -7.93
N LEU A 38 16.52 4.26 -7.52
CA LEU A 38 16.37 5.19 -6.41
C LEU A 38 15.12 6.08 -6.52
N TRP A 39 14.76 6.47 -7.76
CA TRP A 39 13.55 7.23 -8.02
C TRP A 39 12.28 6.47 -7.62
N THR A 40 12.20 5.17 -7.91
CA THR A 40 11.08 4.28 -7.53
C THR A 40 11.02 4.12 -6.01
N VAL A 41 12.16 3.95 -5.34
CA VAL A 41 12.22 3.88 -3.87
C VAL A 41 11.66 5.17 -3.25
N LYS A 42 12.15 6.34 -3.71
CA LYS A 42 11.66 7.65 -3.25
C LYS A 42 10.17 7.86 -3.54
N TYR A 43 9.69 7.41 -4.71
CA TYR A 43 8.27 7.47 -5.05
C TYR A 43 7.44 6.59 -4.11
N SER A 44 7.91 5.37 -3.82
CA SER A 44 7.26 4.43 -2.90
C SER A 44 7.12 5.03 -1.51
N VAL A 45 8.18 5.64 -0.97
CA VAL A 45 8.15 6.33 0.33
C VAL A 45 7.10 7.44 0.38
N ARG A 46 6.97 8.24 -0.70
CA ARG A 46 5.90 9.28 -0.78
C ARG A 46 4.51 8.68 -0.81
N LEU A 47 4.32 7.61 -1.59
CA LEU A 47 3.04 6.91 -1.66
C LEU A 47 2.65 6.34 -0.30
N LEU A 48 3.60 5.74 0.42
CA LEU A 48 3.39 5.24 1.79
C LEU A 48 3.05 6.37 2.78
N ALA A 49 3.59 7.57 2.60
CA ALA A 49 3.26 8.70 3.46
C ALA A 49 1.81 9.15 3.27
N ASP A 50 1.36 9.17 2.01
CA ASP A 50 -0.03 9.46 1.67
C ASP A 50 -0.97 8.35 2.20
N LEU A 51 -0.57 7.06 2.10
CA LEU A 51 -1.31 5.94 2.68
C LEU A 51 -1.39 6.03 4.20
N THR A 52 -0.27 6.29 4.88
CA THR A 52 -0.18 6.43 6.33
C THR A 52 -1.12 7.51 6.84
N THR A 53 -1.14 8.66 6.16
CA THR A 53 -2.04 9.78 6.49
C THR A 53 -3.51 9.36 6.31
N TRP A 54 -3.83 8.68 5.22
CA TRP A 54 -5.19 8.20 4.97
C TRP A 54 -5.63 7.16 6.00
N MET A 55 -4.77 6.21 6.39
CA MET A 55 -5.06 5.23 7.44
C MET A 55 -5.41 5.91 8.76
N GLN A 56 -4.65 6.94 9.16
CA GLN A 56 -4.95 7.72 10.37
C GLN A 56 -6.32 8.39 10.28
N GLN A 57 -6.69 8.94 9.11
CA GLN A 57 -8.00 9.56 8.89
C GLN A 57 -9.16 8.56 8.91
N GLN A 58 -8.90 7.29 8.59
CA GLN A 58 -9.89 6.21 8.62
C GLN A 58 -9.82 5.38 9.90
N GLU A 59 -8.99 5.78 10.88
CA GLU A 59 -8.73 5.06 12.13
C GLU A 59 -8.26 3.60 11.92
N LEU A 60 -7.55 3.36 10.81
CA LEU A 60 -7.01 2.04 10.46
C LEU A 60 -5.64 1.83 11.07
N THR A 61 -5.42 0.61 11.56
CA THR A 61 -4.12 0.11 12.02
C THR A 61 -3.40 -0.64 10.91
N ILE A 62 -2.12 -0.98 11.13
CA ILE A 62 -1.35 -1.76 10.16
C ILE A 62 -1.94 -3.15 9.91
N THR A 63 -2.56 -3.76 10.92
CA THR A 63 -3.18 -5.09 10.83
C THR A 63 -4.45 -5.11 10.00
N ASP A 64 -5.09 -3.94 9.83
CA ASP A 64 -6.29 -3.82 8.99
C ASP A 64 -5.93 -3.80 7.49
N LEU A 65 -4.66 -3.60 7.14
CA LEU A 65 -4.24 -3.54 5.74
C LEU A 65 -4.47 -4.88 5.04
N SER A 66 -5.19 -4.79 3.92
CA SER A 66 -5.39 -5.84 2.95
C SER A 66 -5.70 -5.21 1.60
N GLU A 67 -6.03 -6.03 0.60
CA GLU A 67 -6.40 -5.58 -0.72
C GLU A 67 -7.60 -4.60 -0.72
N LEU A 68 -8.56 -4.79 0.19
CA LEU A 68 -9.77 -3.96 0.24
C LEU A 68 -9.49 -2.53 0.72
N PRO A 69 -8.86 -2.28 1.89
CA PRO A 69 -8.47 -0.93 2.28
C PRO A 69 -7.50 -0.26 1.30
N VAL A 70 -6.58 -1.02 0.70
CA VAL A 70 -5.70 -0.50 -0.36
C VAL A 70 -6.50 -0.03 -1.58
N HIS A 71 -7.54 -0.77 -1.97
CA HIS A 71 -8.44 -0.35 -3.04
C HIS A 71 -9.19 0.94 -2.68
N THR A 72 -9.76 1.03 -1.46
CA THR A 72 -10.46 2.23 -0.98
C THR A 72 -9.52 3.44 -0.91
N PHE A 73 -8.27 3.24 -0.48
CA PHE A 73 -7.24 4.26 -0.51
C PHE A 73 -7.02 4.80 -1.92
N PHE A 74 -6.92 3.93 -2.94
CA PHE A 74 -6.77 4.37 -4.33
C PHE A 74 -7.96 5.15 -4.83
N GLN A 75 -9.18 4.70 -4.52
CA GLN A 75 -10.40 5.43 -4.87
C GLN A 75 -10.38 6.86 -4.30
N HIS A 76 -10.00 7.01 -3.02
CA HIS A 76 -9.89 8.32 -2.38
C HIS A 76 -8.75 9.17 -2.98
N ARG A 77 -7.56 8.59 -3.13
CA ARG A 77 -6.39 9.27 -3.70
C ARG A 77 -6.66 9.81 -5.09
N TYR A 78 -7.34 9.02 -5.93
CA TYR A 78 -7.54 9.34 -7.34
C TYR A 78 -8.62 10.39 -7.60
N GLN A 79 -9.39 10.77 -6.59
CA GLN A 79 -10.26 11.94 -6.66
C GLN A 79 -9.47 13.25 -6.74
N ILE A 80 -8.27 13.27 -6.14
CA ILE A 80 -7.46 14.49 -5.99
C ILE A 80 -6.17 14.41 -6.83
N ARG A 81 -5.62 13.22 -7.03
CA ARG A 81 -4.35 13.00 -7.74
C ARG A 81 -4.51 12.07 -8.92
N ARG A 82 -3.69 12.25 -9.95
CA ARG A 82 -3.68 11.31 -11.08
C ARG A 82 -3.06 9.97 -10.66
N PRO A 83 -3.62 8.82 -11.11
CA PRO A 83 -3.00 7.52 -10.91
C PRO A 83 -1.60 7.47 -11.50
N HIS A 84 -0.68 6.85 -10.78
CA HIS A 84 0.64 6.52 -11.32
C HIS A 84 0.72 5.04 -11.65
N ARG A 85 1.46 4.69 -12.72
CA ARG A 85 1.58 3.31 -13.21
C ARG A 85 2.13 2.34 -12.15
N ASP A 86 2.97 2.84 -11.23
CA ASP A 86 3.64 2.03 -10.22
C ASP A 86 2.82 1.90 -8.92
N ASP A 87 1.73 2.65 -8.76
CA ASP A 87 0.97 2.74 -7.51
C ASP A 87 0.51 1.37 -7.02
N GLN A 88 -0.16 0.61 -7.90
CA GLN A 88 -0.68 -0.72 -7.57
C GLN A 88 0.43 -1.72 -7.27
N ALA A 89 1.53 -1.68 -8.03
CA ALA A 89 2.66 -2.57 -7.83
C ALA A 89 3.31 -2.33 -6.46
N ILE A 90 3.53 -1.07 -6.09
CA ILE A 90 4.15 -0.70 -4.81
C ILE A 90 3.30 -1.15 -3.63
N LEU A 91 1.98 -0.90 -3.65
CA LEU A 91 1.14 -1.35 -2.52
C LEU A 91 0.97 -2.86 -2.46
N LYS A 92 1.03 -3.57 -3.60
CA LYS A 92 1.11 -5.04 -3.61
C LYS A 92 2.41 -5.54 -2.97
N MET A 93 3.54 -4.91 -3.26
CA MET A 93 4.82 -5.23 -2.64
C MET A 93 4.79 -4.95 -1.13
N LEU A 94 4.19 -3.84 -0.70
CA LEU A 94 3.98 -3.55 0.72
C LEU A 94 3.19 -4.68 1.40
N LEU A 95 2.03 -5.06 0.86
CA LEU A 95 1.22 -6.15 1.44
C LEU A 95 2.00 -7.47 1.49
N THR A 96 2.81 -7.76 0.47
CA THR A 96 3.66 -8.96 0.44
C THR A 96 4.72 -8.91 1.55
N TYR A 97 5.38 -7.77 1.72
CA TYR A 97 6.34 -7.54 2.80
C TYR A 97 5.68 -7.71 4.18
N LEU A 98 4.52 -7.09 4.40
CA LEU A 98 3.82 -7.17 5.69
C LEU A 98 3.39 -8.60 6.04
N ARG A 99 3.02 -9.40 5.04
CA ARG A 99 2.71 -10.83 5.22
C ARG A 99 3.96 -11.65 5.53
N THR A 100 5.06 -11.37 4.85
CA THR A 100 6.33 -12.06 5.07
C THR A 100 6.88 -11.76 6.46
N ALA A 101 6.61 -10.57 6.98
CA ALA A 101 6.92 -10.15 8.34
C ALA A 101 5.89 -10.62 9.39
N ASP A 102 4.88 -11.42 9.00
CA ASP A 102 3.80 -11.94 9.86
C ASP A 102 2.97 -10.85 10.57
N ILE A 103 2.90 -9.65 9.98
CA ILE A 103 2.15 -8.51 10.53
C ILE A 103 0.68 -8.56 10.13
N ILE A 104 0.41 -8.96 8.88
CA ILE A 104 -0.95 -9.11 8.36
C ILE A 104 -1.17 -10.54 7.87
N ALA A 105 -2.41 -11.00 7.94
CA ALA A 105 -2.78 -12.33 7.47
C ALA A 105 -2.54 -12.49 5.96
N ALA A 106 -2.28 -13.75 5.57
CA ALA A 106 -2.30 -14.15 4.17
C ALA A 106 -3.65 -13.78 3.53
N PRO A 107 -3.67 -13.44 2.22
CA PRO A 107 -4.91 -13.09 1.56
C PRO A 107 -5.86 -14.28 1.64
N VAL A 108 -7.07 -14.06 2.13
CA VAL A 108 -8.13 -15.07 2.06
C VAL A 108 -8.42 -15.30 0.58
N LYS A 109 -7.98 -16.44 0.05
CA LYS A 109 -8.43 -16.88 -1.28
C LYS A 109 -9.91 -17.16 -1.13
N VAL A 110 -10.76 -16.23 -1.55
CA VAL A 110 -12.16 -16.53 -1.80
C VAL A 110 -12.14 -17.59 -2.89
N VAL A 111 -12.34 -18.85 -2.51
CA VAL A 111 -12.62 -19.93 -3.45
C VAL A 111 -13.94 -19.52 -4.09
N GLY A 112 -13.85 -18.88 -5.25
CA GLY A 112 -15.02 -18.53 -6.03
C GLY A 112 -15.74 -19.83 -6.37
N ASP A 113 -16.88 -20.06 -5.75
CA ASP A 113 -17.81 -21.06 -6.22
C ASP A 113 -18.23 -20.62 -7.65
N PRO A 114 -17.94 -21.42 -8.69
CA PRO A 114 -18.31 -21.07 -10.06
C PRO A 114 -19.81 -20.80 -10.24
N ALA A 115 -20.67 -21.19 -9.28
CA ALA A 115 -22.08 -20.85 -9.28
C ALA A 115 -22.37 -19.35 -9.09
N TYR A 116 -21.53 -18.60 -8.36
CA TYR A 116 -21.78 -17.18 -8.06
C TYR A 116 -21.49 -16.25 -9.27
N THR A 117 -20.58 -16.67 -10.15
CA THR A 117 -20.20 -15.87 -11.33
C THR A 117 -21.32 -15.80 -12.37
N SER A 118 -22.23 -16.78 -12.38
CA SER A 118 -23.34 -16.84 -13.32
C SER A 118 -24.50 -15.90 -12.96
N MET A 119 -24.73 -15.60 -11.67
CA MET A 119 -25.86 -14.75 -11.25
C MET A 119 -25.68 -13.27 -11.56
N VAL A 120 -24.44 -12.77 -11.66
CA VAL A 120 -24.18 -11.34 -11.95
C VAL A 120 -24.35 -11.03 -13.44
N ARG A 121 -24.47 -12.05 -14.31
CA ARG A 121 -24.61 -11.85 -15.77
C ARG A 121 -26.06 -11.81 -16.27
N GLU A 122 -27.05 -12.16 -15.44
CA GLU A 122 -28.47 -12.22 -15.83
C GLU A 122 -29.24 -10.90 -15.63
N PHE A 123 -28.68 -9.89 -14.96
CA PHE A 123 -29.36 -8.60 -14.73
C PHE A 123 -29.04 -7.52 -15.78
N SER A 124 -28.79 -7.90 -17.05
CA SER A 124 -28.50 -6.91 -18.11
C SER A 124 -29.12 -7.24 -19.47
N GLN A 125 -30.36 -7.74 -19.49
CA GLN A 125 -31.21 -7.66 -20.69
C GLN A 125 -32.62 -7.20 -20.35
#